data_AF-A0AAN8N661-F1
#
_entry.id   AF-A0AAN8N661-F1
#
_cell.length_a   1.000
_cell.length_b   1.000
_cell.length_c   1.000
_cell.angle_alpha   90.00
_cell.angle_beta   90.00
_cell.angle_gamma   90.00
#
_symmetry.space_group_name_H-M   'P 1'
#
loop_
_entity.id
_entity.type
_entity.pdbx_description
1 polymer ?
#
loop_
_entity_poly.entity_id
_entity_poly.type
_entity_poly.pdbx_seq_one_letter_code
_entity_poly.pdbx_strand_id
1 'polypeptide(L)'
;MGKLTYVNRKIAGVKLAQSIQRDIQKRIPKIGEEKKLAAVQRDPVVELDATGRQLGEEGIAIVCDALYELAETGLSRIEELNFSGNDLTASSLYHLRRAIAVSPDLRDLDISNNNIKIASVQDLENWVGFLEAFANLKCVRRLEISHNPLGDFAVEAFFQVYALERAIFIPYDFSAGKSNAVDELTDVNYTVEGFDIKSSGGHLYLAPHNNQTSDPEIIAESSRKASIGTVGSGNVSSSPPSSLDAVHDPADIHGLRGIPYVVMSDIGATDLSAMWMSYVIPEHPLPSDLHPHLPPLKEGPFAATLRKYDSLSGCRGIVLTENPLITALGLTVLREAEERRDEDAATVEELLTNGQSRRRSSLVSDMGCDEGRRENRRNSIQERDDSFNNSSFLSKSRKALNDSRYSLDRSRARIQLNVLKAQGVQASLLWKRVMRLVVVSRAVLVDYMGPITIDGFEPALKIEVKGSPRTSVDGTFKLENSPAVSPTTKEPICAKMKGLKLDPKPSESKVYRDSQLPGKLPVEIWMKIILLAEDGDGLTSRNQRLNIFHWSRSRVSLATGLEHLSEATETQIRRVIGKVKGLTYEL
;
A
#
# COMPACT_ATOMS: atom_id res chain seq x y z
N MET A 1 -15.62 32.64 15.22
CA MET A 1 -16.19 32.03 14.00
C MET A 1 -15.25 30.94 13.53
N GLY A 2 -15.56 29.67 13.76
CA GLY A 2 -14.71 28.54 13.38
C GLY A 2 -14.57 28.32 11.88
N LYS A 3 -15.66 28.51 11.11
CA LYS A 3 -15.67 28.31 9.66
C LYS A 3 -15.23 29.55 8.87
N LEU A 4 -14.34 29.33 7.91
CA LEU A 4 -13.75 30.33 7.01
C LEU A 4 -14.06 29.96 5.55
N THR A 5 -15.25 30.31 5.07
CA THR A 5 -15.71 30.03 3.70
C THR A 5 -15.46 31.20 2.75
N TYR A 6 -14.89 30.91 1.58
CA TYR A 6 -14.52 31.91 0.55
C TYR A 6 -15.26 31.72 -0.79
N VAL A 7 -16.06 30.66 -0.95
CA VAL A 7 -16.80 30.29 -2.19
C VAL A 7 -17.69 31.41 -2.76
N ASN A 8 -18.19 32.31 -1.91
CA ASN A 8 -19.01 33.45 -2.34
C ASN A 8 -18.22 34.77 -2.49
N ARG A 9 -16.89 34.78 -2.28
CA ARG A 9 -16.06 35.98 -2.48
C ARG A 9 -15.62 36.10 -3.95
N LYS A 10 -15.62 37.33 -4.46
CA LYS A 10 -15.16 37.71 -5.83
C LYS A 10 -13.63 37.82 -5.98
N ILE A 11 -12.86 37.42 -4.96
CA ILE A 11 -11.40 37.42 -4.99
C ILE A 11 -10.89 35.99 -5.17
N ALA A 12 -9.82 35.84 -5.95
CA ALA A 12 -9.23 34.58 -6.37
C ALA A 12 -7.69 34.66 -6.33
N GLY A 13 -7.01 33.51 -6.47
CA GLY A 13 -5.56 33.42 -6.55
C GLY A 13 -4.81 34.00 -5.33
N VAL A 14 -3.59 34.46 -5.56
CA VAL A 14 -2.69 35.03 -4.54
C VAL A 14 -3.35 36.15 -3.71
N LYS A 15 -4.23 36.97 -4.30
CA LYS A 15 -4.96 38.03 -3.57
C LYS A 15 -5.99 37.47 -2.59
N LEU A 16 -6.60 36.32 -2.89
CA LEU A 16 -7.37 35.56 -1.93
C LEU A 16 -6.47 34.89 -0.89
N ALA A 17 -5.37 34.25 -1.30
CA ALA A 17 -4.43 33.61 -0.37
C ALA A 17 -3.94 34.59 0.71
N GLN A 18 -3.56 35.81 0.33
CA GLN A 18 -3.21 36.91 1.24
C GLN A 18 -4.41 37.38 2.10
N SER A 19 -5.66 37.16 1.70
CA SER A 19 -6.82 37.37 2.58
C SER A 19 -6.99 36.22 3.56
N ILE A 20 -6.81 34.97 3.13
CA ILE A 20 -6.87 33.78 3.98
C ILE A 20 -5.77 33.83 5.05
N GLN A 21 -4.52 34.09 4.66
CA GLN A 21 -3.39 34.31 5.56
C GLN A 21 -3.69 35.39 6.61
N ARG A 22 -4.21 36.56 6.21
CA ARG A 22 -4.59 37.61 7.16
C ARG A 22 -5.79 37.25 8.03
N ASP A 23 -6.72 36.45 7.55
CA ASP A 23 -7.86 35.95 8.34
C ASP A 23 -7.41 34.84 9.33
N ILE A 24 -6.36 34.08 9.00
CA ILE A 24 -5.67 33.09 9.86
C ILE A 24 -4.79 33.78 10.92
N GLN A 25 -3.94 34.74 10.54
CA GLN A 25 -3.06 35.48 11.46
C GLN A 25 -3.85 36.35 12.47
N LYS A 26 -5.13 36.66 12.19
CA LYS A 26 -6.07 37.22 13.19
C LYS A 26 -6.44 36.24 14.31
N ARG A 27 -6.20 34.93 14.16
CA ARG A 27 -6.37 33.95 15.25
C ARG A 27 -5.13 33.85 16.13
N ILE A 28 -3.92 33.87 15.57
CA ILE A 28 -2.66 33.79 16.33
C ILE A 28 -2.59 34.95 17.35
N PRO A 29 -2.67 34.70 18.67
CA PRO A 29 -2.64 35.76 19.67
C PRO A 29 -1.20 36.18 19.97
N LYS A 30 -0.95 37.48 20.03
CA LYS A 30 0.34 38.05 20.45
C LYS A 30 0.39 38.15 21.98
N ILE A 31 1.61 38.24 22.51
CA ILE A 31 1.86 38.45 23.94
C ILE A 31 1.09 39.71 24.40
N GLY A 32 0.23 39.55 25.42
CA GLY A 32 -0.66 40.60 25.93
C GLY A 32 -2.06 40.66 25.32
N GLU A 33 -2.37 39.92 24.24
CA GLU A 33 -3.71 39.90 23.62
C GLU A 33 -4.69 38.92 24.33
N GLU A 34 -4.82 39.00 25.67
CA GLU A 34 -5.60 38.06 26.49
C GLU A 34 -7.05 37.84 25.99
N LYS A 35 -7.74 38.92 25.60
CA LYS A 35 -9.11 38.86 25.06
C LYS A 35 -9.21 38.04 23.77
N LYS A 36 -8.13 37.96 22.99
CA LYS A 36 -8.03 37.23 21.73
C LYS A 36 -7.66 35.77 22.00
N LEU A 37 -6.74 35.51 22.93
CA LEU A 37 -6.47 34.16 23.44
C LEU A 37 -7.77 33.51 23.97
N ALA A 38 -8.53 34.22 24.80
CA ALA A 38 -9.83 33.77 25.30
C ALA A 38 -10.90 33.61 24.20
N ALA A 39 -10.80 34.34 23.09
CA ALA A 39 -11.69 34.16 21.94
C ALA A 39 -11.33 32.89 21.12
N VAL A 40 -10.04 32.60 20.96
CA VAL A 40 -9.56 31.37 20.33
C VAL A 40 -9.89 30.15 21.18
N GLN A 41 -9.68 30.20 22.50
CA GLN A 41 -10.05 29.11 23.41
C GLN A 41 -11.55 28.79 23.43
N ARG A 42 -12.42 29.76 23.07
CA ARG A 42 -13.88 29.55 22.92
C ARG A 42 -14.28 28.97 21.57
N ASP A 43 -13.47 29.16 20.53
CA ASP A 43 -13.74 28.73 19.16
C ASP A 43 -12.43 28.36 18.45
N PRO A 44 -11.76 27.27 18.91
CA PRO A 44 -10.43 26.89 18.43
C PRO A 44 -10.47 26.21 17.06
N VAL A 45 -11.66 25.83 16.58
CA VAL A 45 -11.83 25.03 15.37
C VAL A 45 -11.57 25.89 14.13
N VAL A 46 -10.85 25.35 13.16
CA VAL A 46 -10.66 25.91 11.83
C VAL A 46 -11.23 24.95 10.80
N GLU A 47 -12.25 25.42 10.09
CA GLU A 47 -12.77 24.79 8.89
C GLU A 47 -12.52 25.77 7.74
N LEU A 48 -11.70 25.42 6.75
CA LEU A 48 -11.33 26.29 5.63
C LEU A 48 -11.93 25.76 4.33
N ASP A 49 -12.72 26.60 3.64
CA ASP A 49 -13.29 26.28 2.33
C ASP A 49 -12.93 27.37 1.32
N ALA A 50 -12.02 27.02 0.41
CA ALA A 50 -11.59 27.83 -0.71
C ALA A 50 -11.95 27.20 -2.06
N THR A 51 -13.09 26.51 -2.16
CA THR A 51 -13.51 25.78 -3.37
C THR A 51 -13.63 26.70 -4.60
N GLY A 52 -13.02 26.30 -5.72
CA GLY A 52 -13.18 26.97 -7.02
C GLY A 52 -12.52 28.35 -7.09
N ARG A 53 -11.40 28.58 -6.38
CA ARG A 53 -10.81 29.93 -6.18
C ARG A 53 -9.49 30.19 -6.92
N GLN A 54 -9.04 29.26 -7.77
CA GLN A 54 -7.84 29.43 -8.61
C GLN A 54 -6.60 29.82 -7.79
N LEU A 55 -6.42 29.26 -6.58
CA LEU A 55 -5.29 29.60 -5.69
C LEU A 55 -3.93 29.41 -6.40
N GLY A 56 -3.79 28.31 -7.15
CA GLY A 56 -2.53 27.90 -7.77
C GLY A 56 -1.41 27.62 -6.76
N GLU A 57 -0.23 27.33 -7.28
CA GLU A 57 0.95 26.94 -6.50
C GLU A 57 1.44 28.04 -5.53
N GLU A 58 1.47 29.31 -5.98
CA GLU A 58 1.84 30.44 -5.11
C GLU A 58 0.77 30.72 -4.03
N GLY A 59 -0.52 30.61 -4.39
CA GLY A 59 -1.61 30.87 -3.45
C GLY A 59 -1.75 29.78 -2.39
N ILE A 60 -1.61 28.50 -2.76
CA ILE A 60 -1.67 27.41 -1.79
C ILE A 60 -0.45 27.42 -0.87
N ALA A 61 0.74 27.78 -1.35
CA ALA A 61 1.94 27.96 -0.51
C ALA A 61 1.68 28.96 0.63
N ILE A 62 1.19 30.17 0.30
CA ILE A 62 0.83 31.22 1.26
C ILE A 62 -0.22 30.75 2.28
N VAL A 63 -1.19 29.94 1.87
CA VAL A 63 -2.21 29.38 2.76
C VAL A 63 -1.63 28.28 3.66
N CYS A 64 -0.81 27.38 3.13
CA CYS A 64 -0.19 26.30 3.89
C CYS A 64 0.82 26.82 4.91
N ASP A 65 1.64 27.83 4.59
CA ASP A 65 2.54 28.45 5.55
C ASP A 65 1.76 29.16 6.67
N ALA A 66 0.62 29.80 6.36
CA ALA A 66 -0.25 30.40 7.38
C ALA A 66 -0.95 29.34 8.26
N LEU A 67 -1.36 28.21 7.70
CA LEU A 67 -1.92 27.08 8.46
C LEU A 67 -0.85 26.44 9.36
N TYR A 68 0.38 26.32 8.87
CA TYR A 68 1.54 25.85 9.63
C TYR A 68 1.86 26.80 10.81
N GLU A 69 1.95 28.12 10.56
CA GLU A 69 2.10 29.16 11.61
C GLU A 69 1.01 29.08 12.68
N LEU A 70 -0.24 28.74 12.30
CA LEU A 70 -1.35 28.62 13.23
C LEU A 70 -1.33 27.32 14.04
N ALA A 71 -0.99 26.20 13.40
CA ALA A 71 -0.96 24.88 14.03
C ALA A 71 0.17 24.77 15.08
N GLU A 72 1.35 25.31 14.78
CA GLU A 72 2.50 25.40 15.69
C GLU A 72 2.19 26.17 17.00
N THR A 73 1.11 26.96 17.07
CA THR A 73 0.71 27.59 18.34
C THR A 73 0.04 26.61 19.31
N GLY A 74 -0.48 25.46 18.84
CA GLY A 74 -1.28 24.53 19.63
C GLY A 74 -2.62 25.09 20.16
N LEU A 75 -3.05 26.27 19.71
CA LEU A 75 -4.25 26.96 20.21
C LEU A 75 -5.48 26.78 19.31
N SER A 76 -5.28 26.38 18.05
CA SER A 76 -6.34 26.16 17.07
C SER A 76 -6.20 24.78 16.45
N ARG A 77 -7.34 24.14 16.18
CA ARG A 77 -7.44 22.80 15.63
C ARG A 77 -8.01 22.86 14.23
N ILE A 78 -7.22 22.44 13.24
CA ILE A 78 -7.65 22.41 11.83
C ILE A 78 -8.42 21.10 11.64
N GLU A 79 -9.74 21.19 11.50
CA GLU A 79 -10.63 20.00 11.40
C GLU A 79 -11.09 19.75 9.94
N GLU A 80 -11.27 20.78 9.10
CA GLU A 80 -11.70 20.62 7.68
C GLU A 80 -10.87 21.52 6.75
N LEU A 81 -10.37 20.97 5.63
CA LEU A 81 -9.65 21.70 4.57
C LEU A 81 -10.20 21.34 3.17
N ASN A 82 -10.87 22.29 2.50
CA ASN A 82 -11.31 22.13 1.11
C ASN A 82 -10.59 23.12 0.17
N PHE A 83 -9.81 22.55 -0.75
CA PHE A 83 -9.08 23.22 -1.83
C PHE A 83 -9.47 22.68 -3.22
N SER A 84 -10.66 22.09 -3.36
CA SER A 84 -11.17 21.59 -4.64
C SER A 84 -11.26 22.71 -5.70
N GLY A 85 -10.88 22.46 -6.95
CA GLY A 85 -11.00 23.45 -8.04
C GLY A 85 -10.07 24.67 -7.91
N ASN A 86 -8.78 24.46 -7.64
CA ASN A 86 -7.80 25.52 -7.38
C ASN A 86 -6.54 25.51 -8.26
N ASP A 87 -6.55 24.75 -9.36
CA ASP A 87 -5.43 24.62 -10.29
C ASP A 87 -4.14 24.09 -9.61
N LEU A 88 -4.29 23.27 -8.56
CA LEU A 88 -3.17 22.71 -7.81
C LEU A 88 -2.35 21.71 -8.63
N THR A 89 -1.05 21.70 -8.38
CA THR A 89 -0.01 20.93 -9.09
C THR A 89 0.62 19.87 -8.17
N ALA A 90 1.47 18.99 -8.69
CA ALA A 90 2.27 18.10 -7.82
C ALA A 90 3.21 18.88 -6.89
N SER A 91 3.79 20.02 -7.31
CA SER A 91 4.54 20.93 -6.43
C SER A 91 3.70 21.46 -5.26
N SER A 92 2.40 21.69 -5.47
CA SER A 92 1.49 22.17 -4.41
C SER A 92 1.42 21.21 -3.22
N LEU A 93 1.66 19.92 -3.45
CA LEU A 93 1.69 18.87 -2.42
C LEU A 93 2.84 19.05 -1.43
N TYR A 94 3.97 19.63 -1.83
CA TYR A 94 5.09 19.95 -0.94
C TYR A 94 4.67 20.92 0.18
N HIS A 95 3.83 21.91 -0.15
CA HIS A 95 3.29 22.86 0.82
C HIS A 95 2.18 22.23 1.68
N LEU A 96 1.28 21.45 1.06
CA LEU A 96 0.24 20.71 1.77
C LEU A 96 0.83 19.73 2.79
N ARG A 97 1.86 18.95 2.43
CA ARG A 97 2.63 18.05 3.33
C ARG A 97 2.97 18.74 4.65
N ARG A 98 3.53 19.95 4.60
CA ARG A 98 3.96 20.70 5.79
C ARG A 98 2.80 21.11 6.68
N ALA A 99 1.70 21.61 6.11
CA ALA A 99 0.52 22.00 6.87
C ALA A 99 -0.24 20.79 7.47
N ILE A 100 -0.32 19.68 6.72
CA ILE A 100 -0.99 18.44 7.13
C ILE A 100 -0.23 17.77 8.29
N ALA A 101 1.10 17.70 8.21
CA ALA A 101 1.93 17.04 9.23
C ALA A 101 1.84 17.67 10.64
N VAL A 102 1.37 18.92 10.77
CA VAL A 102 1.14 19.62 12.05
C VAL A 102 -0.35 19.74 12.40
N SER A 103 -1.26 19.10 11.65
CA SER A 103 -2.72 19.18 11.84
C SER A 103 -3.31 17.85 12.38
N PRO A 104 -3.02 17.43 13.63
CA PRO A 104 -3.44 16.13 14.17
C PRO A 104 -4.97 15.94 14.24
N ASP A 105 -5.72 17.03 14.35
CA ASP A 105 -7.18 17.08 14.40
C ASP A 105 -7.88 16.97 13.02
N LEU A 106 -7.12 16.93 11.92
CA LEU A 106 -7.67 16.97 10.55
C LEU A 106 -8.65 15.82 10.30
N ARG A 107 -9.85 16.15 9.81
CA ARG A 107 -10.96 15.20 9.58
C ARG A 107 -11.34 15.09 8.10
N ASP A 108 -11.26 16.19 7.37
CA ASP A 108 -11.57 16.25 5.94
C ASP A 108 -10.45 16.94 5.18
N LEU A 109 -9.96 16.29 4.12
CA LEU A 109 -9.13 16.94 3.10
C LEU A 109 -9.73 16.70 1.71
N ASP A 110 -10.07 17.79 1.03
CA ASP A 110 -10.57 17.77 -0.35
C ASP A 110 -9.63 18.56 -1.26
N ILE A 111 -8.95 17.85 -2.15
CA ILE A 111 -8.08 18.40 -3.19
C ILE A 111 -8.51 17.96 -4.59
N SER A 112 -9.78 17.57 -4.74
CA SER A 112 -10.37 17.14 -6.01
C SER A 112 -10.38 18.24 -7.09
N ASN A 113 -10.66 17.88 -8.34
CA ASN A 113 -10.85 18.82 -9.45
C ASN A 113 -9.65 19.77 -9.63
N ASN A 114 -8.44 19.22 -9.59
CA ASN A 114 -7.18 19.97 -9.70
C ASN A 114 -6.31 19.37 -10.84
N ASN A 115 -5.09 19.88 -11.02
CA ASN A 115 -4.18 19.46 -12.08
C ASN A 115 -2.96 18.70 -11.50
N ILE A 116 -3.18 17.89 -10.46
CA ILE A 116 -2.13 17.13 -9.80
C ILE A 116 -1.76 15.96 -10.71
N LYS A 117 -0.61 16.09 -11.39
CA LYS A 117 -0.07 15.13 -12.34
C LYS A 117 1.32 14.68 -11.93
N ILE A 118 1.58 13.37 -11.98
CA ILE A 118 2.92 12.82 -11.75
C ILE A 118 3.62 12.64 -13.10
N ALA A 119 4.55 13.54 -13.45
CA ALA A 119 5.26 13.55 -14.73
C ALA A 119 6.79 13.43 -14.60
N SER A 120 7.33 13.71 -13.41
CA SER A 120 8.76 13.73 -13.08
C SER A 120 9.04 13.00 -11.76
N VAL A 121 10.32 12.78 -11.45
CA VAL A 121 10.75 12.22 -10.15
C VAL A 121 10.38 13.18 -9.01
N GLN A 122 10.47 14.50 -9.22
CA GLN A 122 10.12 15.48 -8.20
C GLN A 122 8.62 15.47 -7.87
N ASP A 123 7.76 15.26 -8.86
CA ASP A 123 6.31 15.11 -8.64
C ASP A 123 6.01 13.87 -7.79
N LEU A 124 6.72 12.77 -8.06
CA LEU A 124 6.60 11.52 -7.32
C LEU A 124 7.10 11.66 -5.87
N GLU A 125 8.22 12.36 -5.64
CA GLU A 125 8.71 12.70 -4.29
C GLU A 125 7.71 13.57 -3.52
N ASN A 126 7.09 14.55 -4.19
CA ASN A 126 6.07 15.41 -3.59
C ASN A 126 4.77 14.62 -3.27
N TRP A 127 4.39 13.67 -4.12
CA TRP A 127 3.25 12.77 -3.91
C TRP A 127 3.48 11.80 -2.75
N VAL A 128 4.59 11.07 -2.75
CA VAL A 128 4.98 10.18 -1.65
C VAL A 128 5.09 10.97 -0.35
N GLY A 129 5.75 12.12 -0.37
CA GLY A 129 5.88 12.97 0.82
C GLY A 129 4.56 13.51 1.38
N PHE A 130 3.58 13.77 0.52
CA PHE A 130 2.23 14.13 0.91
C PHE A 130 1.48 12.95 1.55
N LEU A 131 1.61 11.74 1.00
CA LEU A 131 1.03 10.53 1.59
C LEU A 131 1.67 10.18 2.95
N GLU A 132 3.00 10.32 3.07
CA GLU A 132 3.73 10.17 4.34
C GLU A 132 3.25 11.11 5.45
N ALA A 133 2.66 12.27 5.11
CA ALA A 133 2.13 13.22 6.10
C ALA A 133 0.95 12.66 6.92
N PHE A 134 0.25 11.63 6.40
CA PHE A 134 -0.89 11.00 7.07
C PHE A 134 -0.48 10.01 8.16
N ALA A 135 0.77 9.52 8.16
CA ALA A 135 1.22 8.39 8.99
C ALA A 135 0.99 8.56 10.51
N ASN A 136 0.91 9.80 11.01
CA ASN A 136 0.64 10.11 12.43
C ASN A 136 -0.76 10.69 12.68
N LEU A 137 -1.58 10.90 11.65
CA LEU A 137 -2.92 11.48 11.77
C LEU A 137 -3.93 10.42 12.21
N LYS A 138 -4.72 10.74 13.23
CA LYS A 138 -5.69 9.82 13.86
C LYS A 138 -7.15 10.20 13.65
N CYS A 139 -7.42 11.36 13.05
CA CYS A 139 -8.77 11.94 12.98
C CYS A 139 -9.39 11.94 11.57
N VAL A 140 -8.62 11.60 10.53
CA VAL A 140 -9.01 11.78 9.12
C VAL A 140 -10.13 10.82 8.76
N ARG A 141 -11.31 11.36 8.46
CA ARG A 141 -12.52 10.64 8.06
C ARG A 141 -12.68 10.53 6.54
N ARG A 142 -12.14 11.48 5.77
CA ARG A 142 -12.10 11.43 4.29
C ARG A 142 -10.83 12.07 3.73
N LEU A 143 -10.26 11.42 2.71
CA LEU A 143 -9.27 11.94 1.77
C LEU A 143 -9.87 11.89 0.36
N GLU A 144 -10.13 13.06 -0.22
CA GLU A 144 -10.76 13.22 -1.53
C GLU A 144 -9.77 13.82 -2.54
N ILE A 145 -9.42 13.03 -3.57
CA ILE A 145 -8.41 13.38 -4.57
C ILE A 145 -8.92 13.24 -6.02
N SER A 146 -10.22 12.99 -6.22
CA SER A 146 -10.84 12.72 -7.52
C SER A 146 -10.68 13.83 -8.55
N HIS A 147 -10.80 13.52 -9.85
CA HIS A 147 -10.58 14.46 -10.95
C HIS A 147 -9.21 15.16 -10.88
N ASN A 148 -8.15 14.36 -10.77
CA ASN A 148 -6.74 14.78 -10.84
C ASN A 148 -5.97 13.79 -11.73
N PRO A 149 -5.21 14.22 -12.75
CA PRO A 149 -4.53 13.33 -13.71
C PRO A 149 -3.28 12.62 -13.12
N LEU A 150 -3.46 11.89 -12.03
CA LEU A 150 -2.43 11.22 -11.22
C LEU A 150 -1.79 10.02 -11.94
N GLY A 151 -2.62 9.15 -12.53
CA GLY A 151 -2.21 7.97 -13.30
C GLY A 151 -1.60 6.82 -12.47
N ASP A 152 -1.24 5.73 -13.15
CA ASP A 152 -0.87 4.45 -12.51
C ASP A 152 0.35 4.54 -11.56
N PHE A 153 1.31 5.42 -11.82
CA PHE A 153 2.47 5.61 -10.93
C PHE A 153 2.08 6.20 -9.56
N ALA A 154 1.08 7.07 -9.51
CA ALA A 154 0.58 7.63 -8.25
C ALA A 154 -0.11 6.55 -7.41
N VAL A 155 -0.82 5.62 -8.06
CA VAL A 155 -1.50 4.49 -7.41
C VAL A 155 -0.52 3.40 -6.99
N GLU A 156 0.53 3.14 -7.78
CA GLU A 156 1.66 2.29 -7.34
C GLU A 156 2.35 2.87 -6.10
N ALA A 157 2.61 4.18 -6.09
CA ALA A 157 3.17 4.88 -4.94
C ALA A 157 2.23 4.91 -3.73
N PHE A 158 0.91 5.05 -3.94
CA PHE A 158 -0.09 4.93 -2.88
C PHE A 158 -0.05 3.54 -2.24
N PHE A 159 -0.05 2.48 -3.07
CA PHE A 159 0.10 1.11 -2.58
C PHE A 159 1.44 0.92 -1.84
N GLN A 160 2.55 1.47 -2.35
CA GLN A 160 3.84 1.38 -1.68
C GLN A 160 3.84 2.05 -0.29
N VAL A 161 3.30 3.26 -0.15
CA VAL A 161 3.21 3.94 1.16
C VAL A 161 2.28 3.16 2.09
N TYR A 162 1.11 2.73 1.62
CA TYR A 162 0.16 1.89 2.37
C TYR A 162 0.77 0.55 2.83
N ALA A 163 1.61 -0.05 1.99
CA ALA A 163 2.31 -1.31 2.27
C ALA A 163 3.39 -1.16 3.35
N LEU A 164 4.12 -0.03 3.34
CA LEU A 164 5.17 0.28 4.32
C LEU A 164 4.62 0.89 5.62
N GLU A 165 3.39 1.40 5.60
CA GLU A 165 2.70 1.94 6.76
C GLU A 165 2.39 0.85 7.80
N ARG A 166 2.56 1.20 9.07
CA ARG A 166 2.35 0.29 10.20
C ARG A 166 0.90 -0.21 10.23
N ALA A 167 0.73 -1.51 10.47
CA ALA A 167 -0.59 -2.08 10.71
C ALA A 167 -1.26 -1.43 11.93
N ILE A 168 -2.45 -0.88 11.72
CA ILE A 168 -3.30 -0.34 12.80
C ILE A 168 -3.87 -1.48 13.65
N PHE A 169 -4.36 -1.16 14.84
CA PHE A 169 -5.05 -2.09 15.71
C PHE A 169 -6.48 -1.61 16.00
N ILE A 170 -7.47 -2.46 15.71
CA ILE A 170 -8.90 -2.23 15.97
C ILE A 170 -9.36 -3.29 16.99
N PRO A 171 -9.81 -2.90 18.19
CA PRO A 171 -10.36 -3.81 19.19
C PRO A 171 -11.65 -4.48 18.70
N TYR A 172 -11.71 -5.80 18.79
CA TYR A 172 -12.97 -6.52 18.60
C TYR A 172 -13.84 -6.37 19.84
N ASP A 173 -15.00 -5.73 19.69
CA ASP A 173 -15.95 -5.55 20.79
C ASP A 173 -16.82 -6.81 20.98
N PHE A 174 -16.35 -7.69 21.86
CA PHE A 174 -17.02 -8.94 22.23
C PHE A 174 -18.41 -8.75 22.90
N SER A 175 -18.85 -7.52 23.19
CA SER A 175 -20.06 -7.26 23.98
C SER A 175 -21.39 -7.56 23.26
N ALA A 176 -21.41 -7.58 21.93
CA ALA A 176 -22.62 -7.72 21.11
C ALA A 176 -23.37 -9.07 21.27
N GLY A 177 -22.76 -10.06 21.95
CA GLY A 177 -23.29 -11.42 22.12
C GLY A 177 -24.05 -11.70 23.43
N LYS A 178 -24.23 -10.72 24.34
CA LYS A 178 -24.92 -10.95 25.63
C LYS A 178 -26.45 -11.03 25.50
N SER A 179 -26.94 -12.11 24.91
CA SER A 179 -28.29 -12.61 25.21
C SER A 179 -28.37 -12.98 26.70
N ASN A 180 -29.38 -12.49 27.41
CA ASN A 180 -29.62 -12.81 28.82
C ASN A 180 -30.17 -14.24 29.00
N ALA A 181 -29.33 -15.23 28.70
CA ALA A 181 -29.49 -16.61 29.15
C ALA A 181 -28.51 -16.82 30.31
N VAL A 182 -29.04 -16.89 31.54
CA VAL A 182 -28.29 -17.46 32.66
C VAL A 182 -28.39 -18.97 32.52
N ASP A 183 -27.28 -19.60 32.16
CA ASP A 183 -27.09 -21.04 32.28
C ASP A 183 -25.66 -21.34 32.74
N GLU A 184 -25.46 -22.51 33.33
CA GLU A 184 -24.41 -22.73 34.34
C GLU A 184 -23.30 -23.70 33.87
N LEU A 185 -22.06 -23.45 34.30
CA LEU A 185 -20.84 -24.24 34.05
C LEU A 185 -20.36 -24.26 32.57
N THR A 186 -19.11 -24.61 32.21
CA THR A 186 -17.96 -25.18 32.97
C THR A 186 -16.66 -24.43 32.62
N ASP A 187 -15.70 -24.40 33.56
CA ASP A 187 -14.29 -24.15 33.24
C ASP A 187 -13.73 -25.32 32.40
N VAL A 188 -13.25 -25.04 31.18
CA VAL A 188 -12.51 -26.02 30.37
C VAL A 188 -11.25 -25.37 29.79
N ASN A 189 -10.12 -25.59 30.47
CA ASN A 189 -8.84 -24.99 30.16
C ASN A 189 -8.15 -25.71 28.97
N TYR A 190 -8.42 -25.24 27.74
CA TYR A 190 -7.81 -25.79 26.52
C TYR A 190 -6.50 -25.07 26.15
N THR A 191 -5.37 -25.59 26.63
CA THR A 191 -4.04 -25.29 26.08
C THR A 191 -3.86 -25.94 24.70
N VAL A 192 -4.11 -25.19 23.62
CA VAL A 192 -3.82 -25.63 22.25
C VAL A 192 -2.39 -25.24 21.89
N GLU A 193 -1.44 -26.14 22.10
CA GLU A 193 -0.09 -25.99 21.54
C GLU A 193 -0.12 -26.18 20.01
N GLY A 194 0.60 -25.33 19.28
CA GLY A 194 1.04 -25.63 17.90
C GLY A 194 0.21 -25.06 16.74
N PHE A 195 0.15 -23.74 16.59
CA PHE A 195 -0.21 -23.10 15.31
C PHE A 195 0.74 -21.94 14.95
N ASP A 196 1.82 -22.23 14.21
CA ASP A 196 2.72 -21.22 13.63
C ASP A 196 2.20 -20.72 12.27
N ILE A 197 1.05 -20.02 12.27
CA ILE A 197 0.46 -19.44 11.05
C ILE A 197 1.16 -18.10 10.75
N LYS A 198 2.28 -18.17 10.04
CA LYS A 198 2.91 -16.99 9.43
C LYS A 198 2.14 -16.53 8.19
N SER A 199 1.00 -15.87 8.43
CA SER A 199 0.31 -15.09 7.40
C SER A 199 1.10 -13.81 7.10
N SER A 200 1.73 -13.75 5.93
CA SER A 200 2.21 -12.49 5.34
C SER A 200 1.02 -11.77 4.68
N GLY A 201 0.14 -11.23 5.54
CA GLY A 201 -1.14 -10.59 5.22
C GLY A 201 -1.81 -10.20 6.54
N GLY A 202 -2.20 -8.94 6.68
CA GLY A 202 -2.29 -8.22 7.95
C GLY A 202 -3.64 -8.31 8.65
N HIS A 203 -3.98 -9.47 9.22
CA HIS A 203 -5.16 -9.61 10.09
C HIS A 203 -4.81 -9.91 11.56
N LEU A 204 -5.24 -8.97 12.42
CA LEU A 204 -5.73 -9.17 13.79
C LEU A 204 -5.01 -10.23 14.66
N TYR A 205 -3.93 -9.83 15.32
CA TYR A 205 -3.36 -10.60 16.43
C TYR A 205 -4.24 -10.55 17.67
N LEU A 206 -4.85 -11.69 18.03
CA LEU A 206 -5.30 -11.97 19.39
C LEU A 206 -4.07 -12.31 20.25
N ALA A 207 -3.65 -11.39 21.11
CA ALA A 207 -2.62 -11.65 22.11
C ALA A 207 -3.27 -12.15 23.42
N PRO A 208 -2.86 -13.31 23.99
CA PRO A 208 -3.38 -13.77 25.26
C PRO A 208 -2.85 -12.93 26.43
N HIS A 209 -3.61 -12.85 27.52
CA HIS A 209 -3.17 -12.16 28.74
C HIS A 209 -1.91 -12.80 29.34
N ASN A 210 -0.92 -11.97 29.65
CA ASN A 210 0.34 -12.39 30.24
C ASN A 210 0.19 -12.64 31.76
N ASN A 211 -0.28 -13.83 32.13
CA ASN A 211 -0.37 -14.26 33.53
C ASN A 211 1.04 -14.42 34.13
N GLN A 212 1.39 -13.54 35.06
CA GLN A 212 2.65 -13.64 35.82
C GLN A 212 2.57 -14.79 36.85
N THR A 213 2.97 -15.99 36.46
CA THR A 213 3.34 -17.05 37.41
C THR A 213 4.79 -16.84 37.83
N SER A 214 4.98 -16.35 39.06
CA SER A 214 6.28 -16.30 39.73
C SER A 214 6.76 -17.70 40.12
N ASP A 215 8.06 -17.97 40.01
CA ASP A 215 8.80 -18.95 40.82
C ASP A 215 10.31 -18.60 40.84
N PRO A 216 11.13 -19.11 41.78
CA PRO A 216 12.15 -18.27 42.42
C PRO A 216 13.59 -18.84 42.44
N GLU A 217 14.47 -18.15 43.19
CA GLU A 217 15.89 -18.46 43.50
C GLU A 217 16.87 -18.17 42.32
N ILE A 218 18.16 -17.83 42.52
CA ILE A 218 19.10 -18.00 43.65
C ILE A 218 19.79 -16.66 44.07
N ILE A 219 20.40 -16.69 45.26
CA ILE A 219 20.93 -15.62 46.14
C ILE A 219 22.32 -15.04 45.73
N ALA A 220 22.69 -13.90 46.37
CA ALA A 220 24.01 -13.24 46.53
C ALA A 220 24.35 -12.12 45.52
N GLU A 221 24.99 -10.99 45.88
CA GLU A 221 25.35 -10.29 47.15
C GLU A 221 25.51 -8.78 46.76
N SER A 222 25.51 -7.73 47.60
CA SER A 222 26.10 -7.49 48.92
C SER A 222 25.50 -6.21 49.59
N SER A 223 25.94 -5.82 50.79
CA SER A 223 25.24 -4.85 51.66
C SER A 223 25.91 -3.47 51.86
N ARG A 224 25.10 -2.43 52.18
CA ARG A 224 25.26 -1.37 53.23
C ARG A 224 24.04 -0.39 53.16
N LYS A 225 23.28 -0.14 54.23
CA LYS A 225 23.49 0.86 55.33
C LYS A 225 23.66 2.31 54.84
N ALA A 226 22.97 3.35 55.33
CA ALA A 226 21.83 3.52 56.27
C ALA A 226 21.27 4.97 56.10
N SER A 227 20.50 5.69 56.96
CA SER A 227 19.97 5.52 58.34
C SER A 227 18.89 6.58 58.72
N ILE A 228 17.85 6.18 59.48
CA ILE A 228 17.17 6.92 60.59
C ILE A 228 16.39 8.24 60.31
N GLY A 229 15.13 8.27 60.78
CA GLY A 229 14.46 9.45 61.38
C GLY A 229 13.43 10.21 60.51
N THR A 230 12.38 10.86 61.04
CA THR A 230 11.84 10.97 62.42
C THR A 230 10.32 11.31 62.37
N VAL A 231 9.58 11.08 63.45
CA VAL A 231 8.11 11.27 63.58
C VAL A 231 7.65 12.74 63.52
N GLY A 232 6.50 12.99 62.89
CA GLY A 232 5.72 14.23 62.97
C GLY A 232 4.24 14.00 62.61
N SER A 233 3.30 14.74 63.21
CA SER A 233 1.84 14.53 63.09
C SER A 233 1.10 15.82 62.69
N GLY A 234 0.00 15.73 61.94
CA GLY A 234 -0.86 16.90 61.66
C GLY A 234 -1.86 16.75 60.50
N ASN A 235 -3.13 16.53 60.85
CA ASN A 235 -4.39 16.69 60.10
C ASN A 235 -4.42 17.22 58.64
N VAL A 236 -5.18 16.47 57.82
CA VAL A 236 -6.29 16.93 56.95
C VAL A 236 -6.10 18.23 56.14
N SER A 237 -5.91 18.07 54.83
CA SER A 237 -6.44 19.00 53.82
C SER A 237 -6.86 18.20 52.57
N SER A 238 -7.99 18.56 51.96
CA SER A 238 -8.57 17.84 50.83
C SER A 238 -8.02 18.33 49.49
N SER A 239 -7.36 17.45 48.75
CA SER A 239 -7.01 17.64 47.35
C SER A 239 -7.48 16.44 46.51
N PRO A 240 -7.89 16.62 45.24
CA PRO A 240 -8.49 15.56 44.44
C PRO A 240 -7.47 14.47 44.06
N PRO A 241 -7.92 13.23 43.79
CA PRO A 241 -7.02 12.16 43.36
C PRO A 241 -6.39 12.51 42.01
N SER A 242 -5.08 12.31 41.93
CA SER A 242 -4.32 12.34 40.67
C SER A 242 -4.82 11.23 39.74
N SER A 243 -5.36 11.59 38.58
CA SER A 243 -5.84 10.64 37.57
C SER A 243 -4.67 9.98 36.82
N LEU A 244 -3.98 9.04 37.48
CA LEU A 244 -3.10 8.07 36.83
C LEU A 244 -3.92 6.92 36.22
N ASP A 245 -4.89 7.31 35.40
CA ASP A 245 -5.64 6.43 34.48
C ASP A 245 -5.77 7.20 33.15
N ALA A 246 -4.63 7.36 32.48
CA ALA A 246 -4.64 7.58 31.04
C ALA A 246 -5.12 6.29 30.39
N VAL A 247 -6.44 6.13 30.30
CA VAL A 247 -7.08 5.03 29.56
C VAL A 247 -6.45 5.02 28.18
N HIS A 248 -5.66 3.97 27.89
CA HIS A 248 -5.18 3.73 26.55
C HIS A 248 -6.39 3.63 25.64
N ASP A 249 -6.53 4.58 24.72
CA ASP A 249 -7.48 4.46 23.62
C ASP A 249 -7.16 3.14 22.92
N PRO A 250 -8.05 2.13 23.02
CA PRO A 250 -7.65 0.76 22.73
C PRO A 250 -7.40 0.54 21.23
N ALA A 251 -7.82 1.49 20.38
CA ALA A 251 -7.58 1.46 18.94
C ALA A 251 -6.39 2.35 18.54
N ASP A 252 -5.31 1.74 18.04
CA ASP A 252 -4.19 2.48 17.44
C ASP A 252 -4.49 2.77 15.96
N ILE A 253 -5.58 3.48 15.68
CA ILE A 253 -5.87 4.01 14.34
C ILE A 253 -4.92 5.17 14.03
N HIS A 254 -4.32 5.12 12.84
CA HIS A 254 -3.45 6.17 12.28
C HIS A 254 -3.22 5.90 10.78
N GLY A 255 -2.67 6.88 10.05
CA GLY A 255 -2.19 6.65 8.69
C GLY A 255 -3.29 6.58 7.62
N LEU A 256 -2.88 6.26 6.39
CA LEU A 256 -3.79 5.95 5.27
C LEU A 256 -4.71 4.75 5.60
N ARG A 257 -4.18 3.76 6.33
CA ARG A 257 -4.93 2.61 6.88
C ARG A 257 -6.05 3.02 7.84
N GLY A 258 -5.90 4.15 8.54
CA GLY A 258 -6.88 4.70 9.46
C GLY A 258 -7.97 5.57 8.81
N ILE A 259 -7.88 5.88 7.51
CA ILE A 259 -8.84 6.74 6.79
C ILE A 259 -10.04 5.88 6.33
N PRO A 260 -11.28 6.13 6.80
CA PRO A 260 -12.47 5.41 6.35
C PRO A 260 -12.78 5.60 4.87
N TYR A 261 -12.58 6.80 4.31
CA TYR A 261 -12.96 7.12 2.94
C TYR A 261 -11.79 7.69 2.14
N VAL A 262 -11.28 6.92 1.19
CA VAL A 262 -10.24 7.33 0.23
C VAL A 262 -10.83 7.31 -1.17
N VAL A 263 -11.05 8.49 -1.74
CA VAL A 263 -11.87 8.68 -2.94
C VAL A 263 -10.99 9.09 -4.12
N MET A 264 -10.98 8.25 -5.15
CA MET A 264 -10.03 8.28 -6.26
C MET A 264 -10.74 8.10 -7.61
N SER A 265 -11.84 8.82 -7.81
CA SER A 265 -12.63 8.81 -9.06
C SER A 265 -11.96 9.65 -10.15
N ASP A 266 -12.00 9.20 -11.40
CA ASP A 266 -11.45 9.90 -12.57
C ASP A 266 -10.01 10.44 -12.38
N ILE A 267 -9.12 9.61 -11.82
CA ILE A 267 -7.71 9.96 -11.58
C ILE A 267 -6.76 9.54 -12.70
N GLY A 268 -7.30 9.09 -13.84
CA GLY A 268 -6.53 8.49 -14.93
C GLY A 268 -6.01 7.07 -14.62
N ALA A 269 -6.57 6.39 -13.63
CA ALA A 269 -6.22 5.01 -13.25
C ALA A 269 -6.62 4.01 -14.35
N THR A 270 -5.74 3.06 -14.67
CA THR A 270 -5.99 1.97 -15.64
C THR A 270 -6.16 0.61 -14.95
N ASP A 271 -6.23 -0.48 -15.73
CA ASP A 271 -6.12 -1.84 -15.21
C ASP A 271 -4.89 -2.03 -14.29
N LEU A 272 -3.77 -1.31 -14.51
CA LEU A 272 -2.60 -1.42 -13.64
C LEU A 272 -2.86 -0.84 -12.23
N SER A 273 -3.49 0.34 -12.14
CA SER A 273 -4.00 0.87 -10.87
C SER A 273 -4.98 -0.09 -10.19
N ALA A 274 -5.91 -0.70 -10.95
CA ALA A 274 -6.84 -1.68 -10.42
C ALA A 274 -6.11 -2.91 -9.84
N MET A 275 -5.04 -3.38 -10.50
CA MET A 275 -4.18 -4.43 -9.99
C MET A 275 -3.49 -4.02 -8.68
N TRP A 276 -2.92 -2.81 -8.59
CA TRP A 276 -2.29 -2.34 -7.35
C TRP A 276 -3.29 -2.22 -6.19
N MET A 277 -4.44 -1.59 -6.42
CA MET A 277 -5.48 -1.45 -5.39
C MET A 277 -6.11 -2.78 -4.99
N SER A 278 -6.06 -3.82 -5.83
CA SER A 278 -6.45 -5.18 -5.44
C SER A 278 -5.62 -5.79 -4.31
N TYR A 279 -4.43 -5.24 -4.00
CA TYR A 279 -3.63 -5.62 -2.83
C TYR A 279 -3.95 -4.77 -1.60
N VAL A 280 -4.48 -3.55 -1.79
CA VAL A 280 -4.91 -2.66 -0.70
C VAL A 280 -6.28 -3.08 -0.17
N ILE A 281 -7.24 -3.34 -1.05
CA ILE A 281 -8.66 -3.55 -0.71
C ILE A 281 -8.89 -4.64 0.36
N PRO A 282 -8.30 -5.85 0.28
CA PRO A 282 -8.50 -6.88 1.31
C PRO A 282 -7.93 -6.48 2.68
N GLU A 283 -6.83 -5.72 2.67
CA GLU A 283 -6.07 -5.26 3.82
C GLU A 283 -6.58 -3.90 4.36
N HIS A 284 -7.72 -3.40 3.86
CA HIS A 284 -8.32 -2.13 4.27
C HIS A 284 -9.55 -2.36 5.15
N PRO A 285 -9.61 -1.77 6.36
CA PRO A 285 -10.80 -1.85 7.21
C PRO A 285 -12.04 -1.31 6.53
N LEU A 286 -13.24 -1.69 6.99
CA LEU A 286 -14.46 -1.06 6.54
C LEU A 286 -14.71 0.25 7.31
N PRO A 287 -15.42 1.24 6.73
CA PRO A 287 -15.81 2.45 7.44
C PRO A 287 -16.59 2.17 8.73
N SER A 288 -17.37 1.09 8.76
CA SER A 288 -18.09 0.57 9.95
C SER A 288 -17.17 0.27 11.13
N ASP A 289 -15.93 -0.11 10.87
CA ASP A 289 -15.00 -0.64 11.85
C ASP A 289 -14.11 0.49 12.38
N LEU A 290 -13.82 1.49 11.54
CA LEU A 290 -13.06 2.69 11.90
C LEU A 290 -13.93 3.77 12.57
N HIS A 291 -15.19 3.92 12.17
CA HIS A 291 -16.06 4.99 12.66
C HIS A 291 -16.30 5.03 14.19
N PRO A 292 -16.39 3.90 14.92
CA PRO A 292 -16.54 3.88 16.38
C PRO A 292 -15.32 4.42 17.14
N HIS A 293 -14.12 4.28 16.56
CA HIS A 293 -12.85 4.70 17.19
C HIS A 293 -12.42 6.12 16.79
N LEU A 294 -13.02 6.69 15.74
CA LEU A 294 -12.74 8.06 15.31
C LEU A 294 -13.51 9.09 16.15
N PRO A 295 -12.90 10.25 16.49
CA PRO A 295 -13.54 11.29 17.30
C PRO A 295 -14.96 11.66 16.82
N PRO A 296 -15.92 11.92 17.74
CA PRO A 296 -17.32 12.13 17.40
C PRO A 296 -17.53 13.14 16.26
N LEU A 297 -18.33 12.73 15.29
CA LEU A 297 -18.72 13.53 14.13
C LEU A 297 -19.81 14.53 14.55
N LYS A 298 -19.55 15.82 14.33
CA LYS A 298 -20.52 16.89 14.56
C LYS A 298 -21.52 16.91 13.40
N GLU A 299 -22.81 17.15 13.68
CA GLU A 299 -23.80 17.37 12.63
C GLU A 299 -23.48 18.65 11.83
N GLY A 300 -23.51 18.56 10.50
CA GLY A 300 -23.15 19.66 9.61
C GLY A 300 -22.93 19.23 8.15
N PRO A 301 -22.47 20.16 7.29
CA PRO A 301 -22.26 19.90 5.86
C PRO A 301 -21.27 18.77 5.57
N PHE A 302 -20.24 18.61 6.40
CA PHE A 302 -19.28 17.51 6.30
C PHE A 302 -19.92 16.15 6.65
N ALA A 303 -20.67 16.06 7.75
CA ALA A 303 -21.42 14.84 8.09
C ALA A 303 -22.47 14.48 7.00
N ALA A 304 -23.14 15.47 6.42
CA ALA A 304 -24.02 15.29 5.27
C ALA A 304 -23.28 14.89 3.97
N THR A 305 -21.96 15.07 3.91
CA THR A 305 -21.11 14.63 2.80
C THR A 305 -20.61 13.21 3.03
N LEU A 306 -20.15 12.85 4.24
CA LEU A 306 -19.83 11.46 4.61
C LEU A 306 -21.02 10.51 4.37
N ARG A 307 -22.23 10.93 4.72
CA ARG A 307 -23.49 10.20 4.45
C ARG A 307 -23.76 9.86 2.99
N LYS A 308 -23.14 10.57 2.03
CA LYS A 308 -23.24 10.21 0.61
C LYS A 308 -22.43 8.96 0.31
N TYR A 309 -21.27 8.79 0.93
CA TYR A 309 -20.44 7.59 0.81
C TYR A 309 -21.06 6.43 1.62
N ASP A 310 -21.64 6.69 2.80
CA ASP A 310 -22.41 5.69 3.57
C ASP A 310 -23.60 5.11 2.79
N SER A 311 -24.16 5.88 1.84
CA SER A 311 -25.32 5.50 1.01
C SER A 311 -24.97 5.18 -0.45
N LEU A 312 -23.70 5.27 -0.85
CA LEU A 312 -23.23 4.92 -2.18
C LEU A 312 -23.10 3.40 -2.28
N SER A 313 -23.95 2.76 -3.09
CA SER A 313 -23.99 1.30 -3.24
C SER A 313 -22.64 0.75 -3.72
N GLY A 314 -21.97 -0.02 -2.86
CA GLY A 314 -20.64 -0.59 -3.14
C GLY A 314 -19.46 0.28 -2.65
N CYS A 315 -19.70 1.43 -2.01
CA CYS A 315 -18.67 2.13 -1.27
C CYS A 315 -18.27 1.32 -0.03
N ARG A 316 -17.01 0.88 0.03
CA ARG A 316 -16.45 0.09 1.13
C ARG A 316 -15.10 0.66 1.58
N GLY A 317 -15.10 1.98 1.68
CA GLY A 317 -13.99 2.85 2.07
C GLY A 317 -13.15 3.38 0.92
N ILE A 318 -12.66 2.49 0.05
CA ILE A 318 -11.88 2.88 -1.14
C ILE A 318 -12.81 3.00 -2.35
N VAL A 319 -12.80 4.14 -3.03
CA VAL A 319 -13.57 4.38 -4.26
C VAL A 319 -12.61 4.56 -5.44
N LEU A 320 -12.60 3.58 -6.36
CA LEU A 320 -11.77 3.58 -7.58
C LEU A 320 -12.57 3.20 -8.85
N THR A 321 -13.79 2.69 -8.71
CA THR A 321 -14.60 2.13 -9.82
C THR A 321 -15.04 3.17 -10.85
N GLU A 322 -15.05 4.45 -10.49
CA GLU A 322 -15.42 5.59 -11.35
C GLU A 322 -14.23 6.12 -12.19
N ASN A 323 -13.41 5.21 -12.74
CA ASN A 323 -12.28 5.57 -13.61
C ASN A 323 -12.50 5.03 -15.04
N PRO A 324 -12.65 5.90 -16.06
CA PRO A 324 -13.05 5.48 -17.41
C PRO A 324 -11.97 4.71 -18.19
N LEU A 325 -10.74 4.62 -17.66
CA LEU A 325 -9.64 3.85 -18.26
C LEU A 325 -9.44 2.47 -17.62
N ILE A 326 -10.20 2.11 -16.58
CA ILE A 326 -10.24 0.75 -16.03
C ILE A 326 -11.16 -0.10 -16.92
N THR A 327 -10.66 -1.23 -17.42
CA THR A 327 -11.44 -2.11 -18.29
C THR A 327 -12.30 -3.09 -17.48
N ALA A 328 -13.15 -3.86 -18.16
CA ALA A 328 -13.89 -4.96 -17.52
C ALA A 328 -12.98 -5.99 -16.82
N LEU A 329 -11.69 -6.09 -17.19
CA LEU A 329 -10.72 -6.92 -16.48
C LEU A 329 -10.26 -6.28 -15.16
N GLY A 330 -9.91 -4.98 -15.16
CA GLY A 330 -9.59 -4.24 -13.94
C GLY A 330 -10.78 -4.17 -12.97
N LEU A 331 -11.99 -3.90 -13.45
CA LEU A 331 -13.21 -3.94 -12.64
C LEU A 331 -13.48 -5.33 -12.05
N THR A 332 -13.16 -6.40 -12.80
CA THR A 332 -13.25 -7.77 -12.27
C THR A 332 -12.22 -8.01 -11.16
N VAL A 333 -10.99 -7.53 -11.31
CA VAL A 333 -9.94 -7.64 -10.27
C VAL A 333 -10.29 -6.88 -9.00
N LEU A 334 -10.94 -5.72 -9.10
CA LEU A 334 -11.42 -4.96 -7.93
C LEU A 334 -12.54 -5.73 -7.21
N ARG A 335 -13.50 -6.29 -7.95
CA ARG A 335 -14.56 -7.15 -7.38
C ARG A 335 -13.99 -8.42 -6.73
N GLU A 336 -13.09 -9.13 -7.40
CA GLU A 336 -12.45 -10.34 -6.84
C GLU A 336 -11.64 -10.02 -5.55
N ALA A 337 -11.16 -8.77 -5.39
CA ALA A 337 -10.52 -8.32 -4.15
C ALA A 337 -11.53 -7.95 -3.04
N GLU A 338 -12.71 -7.42 -3.39
CA GLU A 338 -13.82 -7.23 -2.44
C GLU A 338 -14.41 -8.55 -1.95
N GLU A 339 -14.67 -9.49 -2.87
CA GLU A 339 -15.12 -10.85 -2.56
C GLU A 339 -14.12 -11.55 -1.62
N ARG A 340 -12.81 -11.36 -1.86
CA ARG A 340 -11.75 -11.86 -1.00
C ARG A 340 -11.77 -11.25 0.41
N ARG A 341 -12.11 -9.96 0.56
CA ARG A 341 -12.28 -9.30 1.87
C ARG A 341 -13.46 -9.89 2.65
N ASP A 342 -14.57 -10.16 1.98
CA ASP A 342 -15.73 -10.81 2.60
C ASP A 342 -15.43 -12.25 3.05
N GLU A 343 -14.64 -13.00 2.28
CA GLU A 343 -14.18 -14.34 2.67
C GLU A 343 -13.30 -14.32 3.92
N ASP A 344 -12.37 -13.36 4.03
CA ASP A 344 -11.50 -13.26 5.22
C ASP A 344 -12.29 -12.83 6.46
N ALA A 345 -13.20 -11.84 6.33
CA ALA A 345 -14.09 -11.45 7.42
C ALA A 345 -14.99 -12.61 7.89
N ALA A 346 -15.57 -13.37 6.95
CA ALA A 346 -16.38 -14.55 7.27
C ALA A 346 -15.56 -15.70 7.89
N THR A 347 -14.30 -15.87 7.47
CA THR A 347 -13.38 -16.86 8.06
C THR A 347 -13.02 -16.50 9.51
N VAL A 348 -12.81 -15.21 9.80
CA VAL A 348 -12.62 -14.71 11.17
C VAL A 348 -13.89 -14.92 12.02
N GLU A 349 -15.10 -14.68 11.48
CA GLU A 349 -16.36 -14.98 12.20
C GLU A 349 -16.53 -16.50 12.47
N GLU A 350 -16.23 -17.38 11.51
CA GLU A 350 -16.31 -18.84 11.68
C GLU A 350 -15.37 -19.32 12.81
N LEU A 351 -14.15 -18.77 12.86
CA LEU A 351 -13.15 -19.07 13.90
C LEU A 351 -13.55 -18.53 15.28
N LEU A 352 -14.00 -17.27 15.37
CA LEU A 352 -14.39 -16.65 16.64
C LEU A 352 -15.65 -17.27 17.27
N THR A 353 -16.52 -17.86 16.45
CA THR A 353 -17.82 -18.40 16.91
C THR A 353 -17.85 -19.93 17.04
N ASN A 354 -16.70 -20.61 16.93
CA ASN A 354 -16.59 -22.07 16.95
C ASN A 354 -17.55 -22.77 15.95
N GLY A 355 -17.84 -22.12 14.82
CA GLY A 355 -18.80 -22.60 13.82
C GLY A 355 -20.28 -22.54 14.25
N GLN A 356 -20.63 -21.87 15.36
CA GLN A 356 -22.01 -21.75 15.84
C GLN A 356 -22.80 -20.60 15.18
N SER A 357 -22.13 -19.63 14.55
CA SER A 357 -22.83 -18.48 13.94
C SER A 357 -23.66 -18.89 12.72
N ARG A 358 -24.97 -18.64 12.80
CA ARG A 358 -25.85 -18.66 11.61
C ARG A 358 -25.59 -17.39 10.80
N ARG A 359 -24.80 -17.54 9.73
CA ARG A 359 -24.47 -16.53 8.71
C ARG A 359 -25.38 -15.30 8.71
N ARG A 360 -24.81 -14.12 8.98
CA ARG A 360 -25.35 -12.87 8.44
C ARG A 360 -25.31 -12.95 6.91
N SER A 361 -26.47 -12.99 6.26
CA SER A 361 -26.54 -12.88 4.81
C SER A 361 -26.42 -11.41 4.40
N SER A 362 -25.27 -11.03 3.85
CA SER A 362 -25.15 -9.79 3.07
C SER A 362 -26.07 -9.89 1.85
N LEU A 363 -26.84 -8.84 1.59
CA LEU A 363 -27.79 -8.80 0.47
C LEU A 363 -27.06 -8.46 -0.84
N VAL A 364 -26.35 -9.44 -1.40
CA VAL A 364 -25.99 -9.42 -2.82
C VAL A 364 -27.29 -9.43 -3.62
N SER A 365 -27.59 -8.30 -4.26
CA SER A 365 -28.87 -8.06 -4.94
C SER A 365 -28.82 -8.65 -6.36
N ASP A 366 -28.92 -9.97 -6.45
CA ASP A 366 -29.00 -10.65 -7.75
C ASP A 366 -30.29 -10.26 -8.48
N MET A 367 -30.18 -9.83 -9.74
CA MET A 367 -31.32 -9.28 -10.49
C MET A 367 -32.16 -10.41 -11.10
N GLY A 368 -33.31 -10.65 -10.49
CA GLY A 368 -34.21 -11.74 -10.90
C GLY A 368 -34.71 -11.64 -12.34
N CYS A 369 -34.75 -12.77 -13.02
CA CYS A 369 -35.62 -13.02 -14.16
C CYS A 369 -36.74 -13.95 -13.70
N ASP A 370 -37.99 -13.50 -13.84
CA ASP A 370 -39.18 -14.26 -13.43
C ASP A 370 -39.69 -15.15 -14.58
N GLU A 371 -39.80 -16.46 -14.32
CA GLU A 371 -40.85 -17.28 -14.93
C GLU A 371 -41.18 -18.48 -14.03
N GLY A 372 -42.25 -18.35 -13.23
CA GLY A 372 -42.59 -19.32 -12.20
C GLY A 372 -43.38 -20.57 -12.68
N ARG A 373 -43.26 -21.67 -11.93
CA ARG A 373 -44.28 -22.75 -11.96
C ARG A 373 -44.44 -23.43 -10.59
N ARG A 374 -45.70 -23.56 -10.16
CA ARG A 374 -46.10 -24.32 -8.96
C ARG A 374 -46.14 -25.82 -9.29
N GLU A 375 -45.81 -26.70 -8.34
CA GLU A 375 -46.80 -27.58 -7.70
C GLU A 375 -46.27 -28.40 -6.51
N ASN A 376 -47.21 -28.98 -5.74
CA ASN A 376 -46.96 -29.71 -4.49
C ASN A 376 -46.41 -31.12 -4.69
N ARG A 377 -45.62 -31.64 -3.73
CA ARG A 377 -45.82 -33.02 -3.21
C ARG A 377 -45.12 -33.34 -1.88
N ARG A 378 -45.96 -33.51 -0.84
CA ARG A 378 -45.96 -34.52 0.24
C ARG A 378 -44.63 -34.98 0.88
N ASN A 379 -44.57 -34.74 2.19
CA ASN A 379 -44.22 -35.67 3.27
C ASN A 379 -43.23 -36.82 2.99
N SER A 380 -42.08 -36.76 3.66
CA SER A 380 -41.50 -37.95 4.31
C SER A 380 -40.86 -37.53 5.63
N ILE A 381 -41.34 -38.07 6.75
CA ILE A 381 -40.63 -37.99 8.02
C ILE A 381 -39.66 -39.17 8.03
N GLN A 382 -38.37 -38.88 8.13
CA GLN A 382 -37.36 -39.89 8.42
C GLN A 382 -36.32 -39.28 9.35
N GLU A 383 -36.52 -39.50 10.64
CA GLU A 383 -35.48 -39.28 11.65
C GLU A 383 -34.25 -40.13 11.29
N ARG A 384 -33.08 -39.48 11.25
CA ARG A 384 -31.76 -40.11 11.22
C ARG A 384 -30.79 -39.22 11.97
N ASP A 385 -29.83 -39.85 12.62
CA ASP A 385 -28.90 -39.21 13.53
C ASP A 385 -27.85 -38.37 12.79
N ASP A 386 -28.14 -37.09 12.57
CA ASP A 386 -27.16 -36.08 12.09
C ASP A 386 -26.13 -35.74 13.19
N SER A 387 -25.36 -36.75 13.59
CA SER A 387 -24.19 -36.60 14.45
C SER A 387 -22.90 -36.62 13.60
N PHE A 388 -22.05 -35.61 13.82
CA PHE A 388 -20.68 -35.49 13.27
C PHE A 388 -20.51 -35.51 11.74
N ASN A 389 -20.64 -34.34 11.09
CA ASN A 389 -20.03 -34.13 9.76
C ASN A 389 -19.43 -32.72 9.52
N ASN A 390 -19.00 -32.00 10.58
CA ASN A 390 -18.38 -30.67 10.49
C ASN A 390 -17.14 -30.63 9.58
N SER A 391 -16.39 -31.75 9.49
CA SER A 391 -15.23 -31.89 8.59
C SER A 391 -15.59 -31.72 7.11
N SER A 392 -16.81 -32.06 6.70
CA SER A 392 -17.29 -31.91 5.31
C SER A 392 -17.66 -30.47 4.93
N PHE A 393 -17.93 -29.60 5.91
CA PHE A 393 -18.20 -28.17 5.68
C PHE A 393 -16.91 -27.37 5.68
N LEU A 394 -16.03 -27.59 6.67
CA LEU A 394 -14.70 -26.97 6.75
C LEU A 394 -13.80 -27.29 5.54
N SER A 395 -14.04 -28.40 4.82
CA SER A 395 -13.33 -28.74 3.58
C SER A 395 -13.95 -28.10 2.34
N LYS A 396 -15.26 -27.85 2.30
CA LYS A 396 -15.92 -27.07 1.24
C LYS A 396 -15.57 -25.59 1.34
N SER A 397 -15.60 -25.02 2.55
CA SER A 397 -15.21 -23.62 2.84
C SER A 397 -13.76 -23.36 2.37
N ARG A 398 -12.81 -24.18 2.83
CA ARG A 398 -11.40 -24.12 2.39
C ARG A 398 -11.20 -24.35 0.90
N LYS A 399 -12.06 -25.10 0.20
CA LYS A 399 -11.96 -25.21 -1.26
C LYS A 399 -12.38 -23.90 -1.95
N ALA A 400 -13.52 -23.32 -1.56
CA ALA A 400 -14.03 -22.08 -2.16
C ALA A 400 -13.03 -20.92 -2.04
N LEU A 401 -12.47 -20.70 -0.83
CA LEU A 401 -11.46 -19.66 -0.56
C LEU A 401 -10.19 -19.86 -1.42
N ASN A 402 -9.76 -21.11 -1.62
CA ASN A 402 -8.66 -21.41 -2.55
C ASN A 402 -9.03 -21.09 -4.01
N ASP A 403 -10.18 -21.57 -4.49
CA ASP A 403 -10.64 -21.33 -5.88
C ASP A 403 -10.80 -19.84 -6.19
N SER A 404 -11.28 -19.05 -5.21
CA SER A 404 -11.39 -17.58 -5.24
C SER A 404 -10.03 -16.89 -5.32
N ARG A 405 -9.11 -17.22 -4.40
CA ARG A 405 -7.72 -16.74 -4.43
C ARG A 405 -7.02 -17.05 -5.76
N TYR A 406 -7.23 -18.26 -6.31
CA TYR A 406 -6.73 -18.65 -7.62
C TYR A 406 -7.39 -17.89 -8.80
N SER A 407 -8.57 -17.31 -8.62
CA SER A 407 -9.18 -16.43 -9.63
C SER A 407 -8.57 -15.03 -9.57
N LEU A 408 -8.53 -14.40 -8.40
CA LEU A 408 -7.92 -13.08 -8.19
C LEU A 408 -6.47 -13.03 -8.68
N ASP A 409 -5.63 -14.00 -8.29
CA ASP A 409 -4.23 -14.05 -8.73
C ASP A 409 -4.09 -14.37 -10.23
N ARG A 410 -5.06 -15.06 -10.85
CA ARG A 410 -5.12 -15.27 -12.30
C ARG A 410 -5.52 -14.00 -13.06
N SER A 411 -6.43 -13.20 -12.51
CA SER A 411 -6.89 -11.95 -13.11
C SER A 411 -5.82 -10.84 -12.97
N ARG A 412 -5.19 -10.70 -11.79
CA ARG A 412 -3.95 -9.94 -11.59
C ARG A 412 -2.87 -10.36 -12.60
N ALA A 413 -2.67 -11.67 -12.78
CA ALA A 413 -1.70 -12.19 -13.75
C ALA A 413 -2.03 -11.81 -15.21
N ARG A 414 -3.30 -11.79 -15.61
CA ARG A 414 -3.73 -11.33 -16.95
C ARG A 414 -3.40 -9.85 -17.16
N ILE A 415 -3.71 -8.98 -16.19
CA ILE A 415 -3.37 -7.55 -16.25
C ILE A 415 -1.86 -7.38 -16.43
N GLN A 416 -1.05 -8.01 -15.56
CA GLN A 416 0.41 -7.94 -15.65
C GLN A 416 0.96 -8.32 -17.03
N LEU A 417 0.40 -9.34 -17.68
CA LEU A 417 0.83 -9.75 -19.02
C LEU A 417 0.41 -8.73 -20.10
N ASN A 418 -0.82 -8.21 -20.03
CA ASN A 418 -1.33 -7.21 -20.96
C ASN A 418 -0.53 -5.90 -20.85
N VAL A 419 -0.23 -5.43 -19.64
CA VAL A 419 0.55 -4.21 -19.39
C VAL A 419 2.00 -4.40 -19.84
N LEU A 420 2.66 -5.51 -19.49
CA LEU A 420 4.01 -5.83 -19.98
C LEU A 420 4.08 -5.92 -21.51
N LYS A 421 3.00 -6.31 -22.18
CA LYS A 421 2.91 -6.33 -23.65
C LYS A 421 2.71 -4.93 -24.26
N ALA A 422 1.91 -4.07 -23.63
CA ALA A 422 1.57 -2.75 -24.16
C ALA A 422 2.63 -1.68 -23.85
N GLN A 423 3.25 -1.75 -22.67
CA GLN A 423 4.13 -0.71 -22.12
C GLN A 423 5.49 -1.24 -21.65
N GLY A 424 5.68 -2.56 -21.59
CA GLY A 424 6.90 -3.17 -21.08
C GLY A 424 7.14 -2.90 -19.59
N VAL A 425 8.42 -2.98 -19.18
CA VAL A 425 8.83 -2.78 -17.79
C VAL A 425 8.69 -1.34 -17.29
N GLN A 426 8.49 -0.37 -18.19
CA GLN A 426 8.39 1.05 -17.81
C GLN A 426 7.05 1.41 -17.17
N ALA A 427 6.04 0.54 -17.26
CA ALA A 427 4.71 0.76 -16.70
C ALA A 427 4.67 0.83 -15.16
N SER A 428 5.67 0.23 -14.49
CA SER A 428 5.76 0.19 -13.03
C SER A 428 7.17 0.56 -12.57
N LEU A 429 7.24 1.33 -11.49
CA LEU A 429 8.47 1.69 -10.79
C LEU A 429 9.21 0.43 -10.34
N LEU A 430 8.49 -0.50 -9.71
CA LEU A 430 9.05 -1.78 -9.24
C LEU A 430 9.57 -2.64 -10.40
N TRP A 431 8.79 -2.85 -11.47
CA TRP A 431 9.19 -3.73 -12.57
C TRP A 431 10.42 -3.19 -13.31
N LYS A 432 10.47 -1.87 -13.52
CA LYS A 432 11.63 -1.12 -14.03
C LYS A 432 12.86 -1.31 -13.15
N ARG A 433 12.70 -1.18 -11.83
CA ARG A 433 13.77 -1.31 -10.82
C ARG A 433 14.35 -2.72 -10.79
N VAL A 434 13.48 -3.72 -10.63
CA VAL A 434 13.83 -5.13 -10.57
C VAL A 434 14.59 -5.56 -11.82
N MET A 435 14.13 -5.15 -13.01
CA MET A 435 14.81 -5.50 -14.26
C MET A 435 16.15 -4.80 -14.44
N ARG A 436 16.30 -3.53 -14.01
CA ARG A 436 17.61 -2.86 -13.98
C ARG A 436 18.58 -3.56 -13.03
N LEU A 437 18.16 -3.85 -11.80
CA LEU A 437 18.94 -4.61 -10.82
C LEU A 437 19.36 -5.98 -11.37
N VAL A 438 18.47 -6.73 -12.01
CA VAL A 438 18.79 -8.03 -12.64
C VAL A 438 19.84 -7.89 -13.76
N VAL A 439 19.70 -6.91 -14.64
CA VAL A 439 20.64 -6.70 -15.76
C VAL A 439 22.03 -6.30 -15.25
N VAL A 440 22.12 -5.32 -14.35
CA VAL A 440 23.40 -4.87 -13.76
C VAL A 440 24.02 -5.98 -12.91
N SER A 441 23.23 -6.70 -12.12
CA SER A 441 23.71 -7.84 -11.33
C SER A 441 24.25 -8.98 -12.21
N ARG A 442 23.64 -9.26 -13.36
CA ARG A 442 24.18 -10.27 -14.29
C ARG A 442 25.51 -9.82 -14.89
N ALA A 443 25.60 -8.60 -15.42
CA ALA A 443 26.84 -8.07 -16.02
C ALA A 443 28.02 -8.02 -15.03
N VAL A 444 27.77 -7.70 -13.75
CA VAL A 444 28.84 -7.63 -12.73
C VAL A 444 29.17 -9.00 -12.12
N LEU A 445 28.17 -9.87 -11.87
CA LEU A 445 28.34 -11.07 -11.06
C LEU A 445 28.47 -12.38 -11.86
N VAL A 446 28.14 -12.40 -13.16
CA VAL A 446 28.25 -13.59 -14.03
C VAL A 446 29.51 -13.55 -14.89
N ASP A 447 29.76 -12.43 -15.56
CA ASP A 447 30.81 -12.32 -16.59
C ASP A 447 32.22 -12.50 -15.98
N TYR A 448 32.40 -12.17 -14.70
CA TYR A 448 33.65 -12.40 -13.96
C TYR A 448 33.92 -13.86 -13.56
N MET A 449 32.99 -14.78 -13.84
CA MET A 449 33.22 -16.23 -13.69
C MET A 449 33.81 -16.87 -14.95
N GLY A 450 34.22 -16.07 -15.95
CA GLY A 450 34.72 -16.53 -17.25
C GLY A 450 33.59 -16.91 -18.22
N PRO A 451 33.90 -17.36 -19.46
CA PRO A 451 32.89 -17.67 -20.45
C PRO A 451 31.88 -18.72 -20.00
N ILE A 452 30.67 -18.65 -20.56
CA ILE A 452 29.54 -19.52 -20.24
C ILE A 452 29.55 -20.67 -21.24
N THR A 453 30.25 -21.77 -20.95
CA THR A 453 30.23 -22.95 -21.82
C THR A 453 28.86 -23.61 -21.79
N ILE A 454 28.18 -23.67 -22.94
CA ILE A 454 26.92 -24.39 -23.15
C ILE A 454 27.24 -25.63 -23.98
N ASP A 455 26.86 -26.82 -23.51
CA ASP A 455 27.19 -28.11 -24.14
C ASP A 455 28.69 -28.32 -24.44
N GLY A 456 29.56 -27.67 -23.66
CA GLY A 456 31.02 -27.69 -23.85
C GLY A 456 31.57 -26.67 -24.85
N PHE A 457 30.71 -25.91 -25.55
CA PHE A 457 31.09 -24.85 -26.46
C PHE A 457 30.96 -23.46 -25.81
N GLU A 458 31.90 -22.56 -26.09
CA GLU A 458 31.72 -21.14 -25.79
C GLU A 458 30.76 -20.53 -26.84
N PRO A 459 29.64 -19.89 -26.43
CA PRO A 459 28.78 -19.15 -27.33
C PRO A 459 29.50 -17.85 -27.73
N ALA A 460 30.30 -17.94 -28.80
CA ALA A 460 31.16 -16.88 -29.30
C ALA A 460 30.36 -15.73 -29.93
N LEU A 461 29.68 -14.94 -29.09
CA LEU A 461 29.12 -13.63 -29.44
C LEU A 461 30.25 -12.64 -29.72
N LYS A 462 30.84 -12.75 -30.92
CA LYS A 462 31.77 -11.79 -31.48
C LYS A 462 31.03 -10.47 -31.74
N ILE A 463 31.00 -9.60 -30.73
CA ILE A 463 30.65 -8.19 -30.92
C ILE A 463 31.78 -7.57 -31.75
N GLU A 464 31.57 -7.42 -33.06
CA GLU A 464 32.49 -6.67 -33.93
C GLU A 464 32.48 -5.19 -33.55
N VAL A 465 33.34 -4.80 -32.61
CA VAL A 465 33.66 -3.39 -32.35
C VAL A 465 34.42 -2.87 -33.56
N LYS A 466 33.69 -2.35 -34.56
CA LYS A 466 34.27 -1.71 -35.75
C LYS A 466 34.88 -0.36 -35.39
N GLY A 467 36.06 -0.41 -34.77
CA GLY A 467 36.93 0.73 -34.58
C GLY A 467 37.38 1.28 -35.94
N SER A 468 36.84 2.41 -36.34
CA SER A 468 37.27 3.12 -37.56
C SER A 468 38.58 3.86 -37.30
N PRO A 469 39.69 3.54 -37.99
CA PRO A 469 40.94 4.28 -37.84
C PRO A 469 40.83 5.63 -38.55
N ARG A 470 40.87 6.73 -37.78
CA ARG A 470 41.03 8.08 -38.34
C ARG A 470 42.35 8.15 -39.12
N THR A 471 42.27 8.37 -40.42
CA THR A 471 43.34 8.97 -41.22
C THR A 471 42.79 10.20 -41.92
N SER A 472 43.65 11.21 -42.09
CA SER A 472 43.33 12.48 -42.75
C SER A 472 43.99 12.52 -44.12
N VAL A 473 43.31 13.11 -45.11
CA VAL A 473 43.81 14.03 -46.14
C VAL A 473 42.61 14.49 -47.01
N ASP A 474 42.72 15.65 -47.64
CA ASP A 474 41.70 16.37 -48.41
C ASP A 474 41.12 15.63 -49.64
N GLY A 475 39.98 16.11 -50.18
CA GLY A 475 39.68 15.83 -51.59
C GLY A 475 38.25 15.98 -52.16
N THR A 476 37.70 17.20 -52.21
CA THR A 476 36.73 17.65 -53.26
C THR A 476 35.27 17.11 -53.24
N PHE A 477 34.33 17.98 -53.61
CA PHE A 477 32.91 17.67 -53.87
C PHE A 477 32.70 16.81 -55.13
N LYS A 478 31.67 15.95 -55.11
CA LYS A 478 30.67 15.86 -56.19
C LYS A 478 29.35 15.26 -55.70
N LEU A 479 28.27 15.54 -56.44
CA LEU A 479 26.90 15.17 -56.13
C LEU A 479 26.41 14.02 -57.04
N GLU A 480 25.25 13.47 -56.67
CA GLU A 480 24.21 12.88 -57.54
C GLU A 480 24.19 11.37 -57.85
N ASN A 481 22.93 10.90 -57.94
CA ASN A 481 22.37 9.71 -58.61
C ASN A 481 22.56 8.29 -58.02
N SER A 482 21.43 7.77 -57.52
CA SER A 482 21.09 6.34 -57.40
C SER A 482 20.72 5.77 -58.78
N PRO A 483 20.69 4.43 -58.99
CA PRO A 483 19.41 3.74 -58.78
C PRO A 483 19.48 2.32 -58.20
N ALA A 484 18.29 1.82 -57.86
CA ALA A 484 17.91 0.55 -57.24
C ALA A 484 18.52 -0.76 -57.79
N VAL A 485 18.64 -1.75 -56.88
CA VAL A 485 18.57 -3.19 -57.16
C VAL A 485 17.62 -3.87 -56.16
N SER A 486 16.91 -4.91 -56.61
CA SER A 486 15.80 -5.61 -55.94
C SER A 486 16.25 -6.73 -54.95
N PRO A 487 15.35 -7.29 -54.12
CA PRO A 487 15.75 -8.00 -52.89
C PRO A 487 16.03 -9.50 -53.06
N THR A 488 16.91 -10.03 -52.21
CA THR A 488 17.20 -11.47 -52.09
C THR A 488 16.78 -12.04 -50.73
N THR A 489 15.86 -13.02 -50.80
CA THR A 489 15.76 -14.23 -49.96
C THR A 489 15.97 -14.12 -48.44
N LYS A 490 14.88 -14.31 -47.68
CA LYS A 490 14.95 -14.71 -46.26
C LYS A 490 15.13 -16.23 -46.16
N GLU A 491 16.21 -16.70 -45.55
CA GLU A 491 16.32 -18.10 -45.11
C GLU A 491 16.00 -18.25 -43.61
N PRO A 492 15.11 -19.17 -43.21
CA PRO A 492 14.81 -19.42 -41.81
C PRO A 492 15.75 -20.48 -41.21
N ILE A 493 16.69 -20.05 -40.36
CA ILE A 493 17.54 -20.98 -39.59
C ILE A 493 16.69 -21.66 -38.51
N CYS A 494 16.10 -22.82 -38.85
CA CYS A 494 15.32 -23.65 -37.92
C CYS A 494 15.83 -25.10 -37.96
N ALA A 495 16.96 -25.34 -37.29
CA ALA A 495 17.64 -26.64 -37.27
C ALA A 495 17.60 -27.30 -35.87
N LYS A 496 16.52 -28.06 -35.64
CA LYS A 496 16.39 -29.18 -34.68
C LYS A 496 17.44 -29.29 -33.54
N MET A 497 17.16 -28.71 -32.37
CA MET A 497 17.62 -29.29 -31.10
C MET A 497 16.46 -30.09 -30.47
N LYS A 498 16.49 -31.41 -30.64
CA LYS A 498 15.66 -32.37 -29.91
C LYS A 498 16.46 -33.64 -29.64
N GLY A 499 16.71 -33.95 -28.37
CA GLY A 499 17.32 -35.21 -27.94
C GLY A 499 18.78 -35.12 -27.53
N LEU A 500 19.07 -34.42 -26.42
CA LEU A 500 20.24 -34.69 -25.58
C LEU A 500 19.76 -35.13 -24.21
N LYS A 501 20.34 -36.21 -23.67
CA LYS A 501 20.13 -36.64 -22.28
C LYS A 501 21.18 -35.97 -21.39
N LEU A 502 20.75 -35.47 -20.24
CA LEU A 502 21.66 -35.07 -19.17
C LEU A 502 22.10 -36.32 -18.39
N ASP A 503 23.38 -36.70 -18.52
CA ASP A 503 24.00 -37.69 -17.63
C ASP A 503 24.60 -36.98 -16.40
N PRO A 504 24.06 -37.18 -15.18
CA PRO A 504 24.52 -36.48 -13.99
C PRO A 504 25.75 -37.18 -13.38
N LYS A 505 26.92 -37.05 -14.02
CA LYS A 505 28.21 -37.42 -13.41
C LYS A 505 28.79 -36.24 -12.60
N PRO A 506 28.86 -36.32 -11.27
CA PRO A 506 29.53 -35.29 -10.47
C PRO A 506 31.06 -35.40 -10.69
N SER A 507 31.61 -34.51 -11.51
CA SER A 507 33.06 -34.32 -11.57
C SER A 507 33.57 -33.77 -10.23
N GLU A 508 34.76 -34.20 -9.83
CA GLU A 508 35.35 -33.97 -8.49
C GLU A 508 35.41 -32.49 -8.08
N SER A 509 35.45 -32.28 -6.75
CA SER A 509 35.35 -30.99 -6.09
C SER A 509 36.56 -30.06 -6.36
N LYS A 510 36.55 -29.43 -7.54
CA LYS A 510 37.25 -28.17 -7.76
C LYS A 510 36.79 -27.19 -6.68
N VAL A 511 37.65 -26.93 -5.71
CA VAL A 511 37.49 -25.83 -4.75
C VAL A 511 37.30 -24.56 -5.58
N TYR A 512 36.10 -24.01 -5.55
CA TYR A 512 35.82 -22.69 -6.10
C TYR A 512 36.63 -21.69 -5.27
N ARG A 513 37.83 -21.36 -5.73
CA ARG A 513 38.52 -20.15 -5.30
C ARG A 513 37.55 -19.00 -5.56
N ASP A 514 37.33 -18.14 -4.57
CA ASP A 514 36.52 -16.94 -4.76
C ASP A 514 37.05 -16.17 -5.97
N SER A 515 36.24 -16.15 -7.03
CA SER A 515 36.53 -15.42 -8.25
C SER A 515 36.55 -13.95 -7.89
N GLN A 516 37.75 -13.39 -7.80
CA GLN A 516 37.96 -11.98 -7.49
C GLN A 516 37.23 -11.14 -8.53
N LEU A 517 36.02 -10.67 -8.17
CA LEU A 517 35.18 -9.74 -8.90
C LEU A 517 35.97 -8.44 -9.23
N PRO A 518 35.48 -7.54 -10.09
CA PRO A 518 36.28 -6.39 -10.51
C PRO A 518 36.81 -5.60 -9.30
N GLY A 519 38.06 -5.15 -9.38
CA GLY A 519 38.76 -4.50 -8.26
C GLY A 519 39.12 -5.41 -7.06
N LYS A 520 38.92 -6.73 -7.15
CA LYS A 520 39.10 -7.72 -6.06
C LYS A 520 38.19 -7.52 -4.85
N LEU A 521 37.06 -6.82 -5.02
CA LEU A 521 36.10 -6.59 -3.95
C LEU A 521 35.26 -7.85 -3.66
N PRO A 522 34.91 -8.14 -2.38
CA PRO A 522 33.96 -9.20 -2.04
C PRO A 522 32.59 -9.01 -2.71
N VAL A 523 31.84 -10.10 -2.88
CA VAL A 523 30.52 -10.07 -3.54
C VAL A 523 29.51 -9.24 -2.76
N GLU A 524 29.62 -9.21 -1.43
CA GLU A 524 28.80 -8.41 -0.52
C GLU A 524 29.04 -6.90 -0.71
N ILE A 525 30.26 -6.51 -1.12
CA ILE A 525 30.61 -5.12 -1.45
C ILE A 525 30.06 -4.78 -2.83
N TRP A 526 30.19 -5.66 -3.82
CA TRP A 526 29.56 -5.46 -5.13
C TRP A 526 28.04 -5.38 -5.07
N MET A 527 27.38 -6.22 -4.25
CA MET A 527 25.95 -6.11 -3.98
C MET A 527 25.59 -4.73 -3.40
N LYS A 528 26.34 -4.23 -2.42
CA LYS A 528 26.14 -2.87 -1.87
C LYS A 528 26.34 -1.77 -2.91
N ILE A 529 27.36 -1.87 -3.76
CA ILE A 529 27.62 -0.90 -4.84
C ILE A 529 26.45 -0.90 -5.84
N ILE A 530 25.97 -2.07 -6.26
CA ILE A 530 24.83 -2.20 -7.18
C ILE A 530 23.56 -1.62 -6.54
N LEU A 531 23.29 -1.89 -5.26
CA LEU A 531 22.14 -1.29 -4.56
C LEU A 531 22.25 0.23 -4.46
N LEU A 532 23.41 0.79 -4.13
CA LEU A 532 23.60 2.24 -4.07
C LEU A 532 23.45 2.93 -5.44
N ALA A 533 23.81 2.24 -6.53
CA ALA A 533 23.69 2.76 -7.88
C ALA A 533 22.29 2.61 -8.51
N GLU A 534 21.58 1.54 -8.17
CA GLU A 534 20.35 1.13 -8.88
C GLU A 534 19.08 1.10 -8.00
N ASP A 535 19.20 1.06 -6.66
CA ASP A 535 18.10 0.93 -5.68
C ASP A 535 18.40 1.74 -4.40
N GLY A 536 19.00 2.93 -4.56
CA GLY A 536 19.43 3.79 -3.45
C GLY A 536 18.27 4.40 -2.63
N ASP A 537 17.10 4.49 -3.24
CA ASP A 537 15.78 4.78 -2.65
C ASP A 537 15.14 3.54 -1.99
N GLY A 538 15.75 2.36 -2.12
CA GLY A 538 15.35 1.14 -1.41
C GLY A 538 14.03 0.52 -1.85
N LEU A 539 13.55 0.85 -3.05
CA LEU A 539 12.25 0.48 -3.60
C LEU A 539 11.98 -1.04 -3.58
N THR A 540 13.01 -1.88 -3.72
CA THR A 540 12.87 -3.35 -3.62
C THR A 540 13.05 -3.86 -2.19
N SER A 541 12.29 -4.88 -1.77
CA SER A 541 12.42 -5.48 -0.44
C SER A 541 13.83 -6.09 -0.22
N ARG A 542 14.25 -6.28 1.05
CA ARG A 542 15.51 -7.00 1.35
C ARG A 542 15.51 -8.42 0.76
N ASN A 543 14.37 -9.11 0.80
CA ASN A 543 14.25 -10.46 0.24
C ASN A 543 14.19 -10.43 -1.30
N GLN A 544 13.52 -9.46 -1.94
CA GLN A 544 13.60 -9.24 -3.38
C GLN A 544 15.06 -9.01 -3.81
N ARG A 545 15.80 -8.12 -3.14
CA ARG A 545 17.23 -7.87 -3.43
C ARG A 545 18.06 -9.15 -3.37
N LEU A 546 17.91 -9.95 -2.31
CA LEU A 546 18.60 -11.24 -2.20
C LEU A 546 18.21 -12.21 -3.33
N ASN A 547 16.92 -12.34 -3.65
CA ASN A 547 16.46 -13.18 -4.75
C ASN A 547 16.99 -12.70 -6.11
N ILE A 548 17.05 -11.38 -6.35
CA ILE A 548 17.66 -10.79 -7.56
C ILE A 548 19.13 -11.17 -7.65
N PHE A 549 19.93 -10.98 -6.59
CA PHE A 549 21.36 -11.29 -6.62
C PHE A 549 21.64 -12.80 -6.76
N HIS A 550 20.95 -13.65 -6.01
CA HIS A 550 21.09 -15.11 -6.11
C HIS A 550 20.66 -15.64 -7.49
N TRP A 551 19.53 -15.15 -8.02
CA TRP A 551 19.07 -15.53 -9.36
C TRP A 551 20.04 -15.03 -10.43
N SER A 552 20.51 -13.78 -10.34
CA SER A 552 21.42 -13.17 -11.31
C SER A 552 22.76 -13.89 -11.38
N ARG A 553 23.37 -14.24 -10.24
CA ARG A 553 24.65 -14.98 -10.16
C ARG A 553 24.54 -16.43 -10.68
N SER A 554 23.34 -17.01 -10.75
CA SER A 554 23.15 -18.42 -11.10
C SER A 554 23.31 -18.70 -12.60
N ARG A 555 24.34 -19.46 -12.99
CA ARG A 555 24.49 -19.97 -14.37
C ARG A 555 23.31 -20.85 -14.81
N VAL A 556 22.64 -21.53 -13.87
CA VAL A 556 21.44 -22.32 -14.16
C VAL A 556 20.28 -21.41 -14.56
N SER A 557 20.09 -20.27 -13.88
CA SER A 557 19.04 -19.30 -14.26
C SER A 557 19.31 -18.65 -15.61
N LEU A 558 20.57 -18.59 -16.04
CA LEU A 558 20.96 -18.13 -17.37
C LEU A 558 20.63 -19.19 -18.43
N ALA A 559 21.01 -20.46 -18.21
CA ALA A 559 20.68 -21.57 -19.10
C ALA A 559 19.16 -21.71 -19.32
N THR A 560 18.37 -21.76 -18.24
CA THR A 560 16.89 -21.76 -18.33
C THR A 560 16.33 -20.49 -18.96
N GLY A 561 17.03 -19.35 -18.85
CA GLY A 561 16.68 -18.14 -19.61
C GLY A 561 16.85 -18.31 -21.12
N LEU A 562 17.92 -18.98 -21.56
CA LEU A 562 18.22 -19.25 -22.97
C LEU A 562 17.25 -20.27 -23.58
N GLU A 563 16.83 -21.28 -22.81
CA GLU A 563 15.76 -22.23 -23.18
C GLU A 563 14.42 -21.55 -23.54
N HIS A 564 14.22 -20.29 -23.12
CA HIS A 564 12.97 -19.55 -23.30
C HIS A 564 13.07 -18.41 -24.32
N LEU A 565 14.18 -18.29 -25.06
CA LEU A 565 14.36 -17.26 -26.10
C LEU A 565 13.31 -17.31 -27.23
N SER A 566 12.65 -18.45 -27.43
CA SER A 566 11.56 -18.62 -28.39
C SER A 566 10.19 -18.15 -27.88
N GLU A 567 10.07 -17.77 -26.61
CA GLU A 567 8.82 -17.22 -26.05
C GLU A 567 8.70 -15.71 -26.37
N ALA A 568 7.46 -15.19 -26.31
CA ALA A 568 7.22 -13.76 -26.46
C ALA A 568 7.90 -12.95 -25.34
N THR A 569 8.43 -11.77 -25.66
CA THR A 569 9.28 -10.96 -24.76
C THR A 569 8.55 -10.56 -23.47
N GLU A 570 7.26 -10.28 -23.53
CA GLU A 570 6.43 -10.02 -22.35
C GLU A 570 6.38 -11.21 -21.39
N THR A 571 6.36 -12.44 -21.91
CA THR A 571 6.36 -13.69 -21.13
C THR A 571 7.73 -13.95 -20.51
N GLN A 572 8.81 -13.72 -21.26
CA GLN A 572 10.19 -13.83 -20.75
C GLN A 572 10.41 -12.84 -19.59
N ILE A 573 10.08 -11.56 -19.79
CA ILE A 573 10.18 -10.51 -18.76
C ILE A 573 9.36 -10.89 -17.53
N ARG A 574 8.08 -11.26 -17.71
CA ARG A 574 7.21 -11.72 -16.62
C ARG A 574 7.84 -12.88 -15.83
N ARG A 575 8.44 -13.86 -16.51
CA ARG A 575 9.08 -15.02 -15.89
C ARG A 575 10.31 -14.63 -15.08
N VAL A 576 11.14 -13.72 -15.58
CA VAL A 576 12.30 -13.18 -14.85
C VAL A 576 11.85 -12.43 -13.59
N ILE A 577 10.97 -11.44 -13.74
CA ILE A 577 10.46 -10.63 -12.61
C ILE A 577 9.76 -11.53 -11.58
N GLY A 578 8.95 -12.50 -12.01
CA GLY A 578 8.28 -13.45 -11.12
C GLY A 578 9.25 -14.38 -10.38
N LYS A 579 10.33 -14.84 -11.02
CA LYS A 579 11.35 -15.71 -10.37
C LYS A 579 12.15 -14.99 -9.28
N VAL A 580 12.22 -13.65 -9.31
CA VAL A 580 12.87 -12.83 -8.28
C VAL A 580 11.87 -12.15 -7.33
N LYS A 581 10.59 -12.55 -7.37
CA LYS A 581 9.46 -11.98 -6.61
C LYS A 581 9.21 -10.47 -6.82
N GLY A 582 9.61 -9.92 -7.97
CA GLY A 582 9.47 -8.49 -8.26
C GLY A 582 8.18 -8.08 -8.95
N LEU A 583 7.16 -8.95 -9.04
CA LEU A 583 5.88 -8.64 -9.71
C LEU A 583 4.97 -7.76 -8.82
N THR A 584 5.17 -7.83 -7.51
CA THR A 584 4.43 -7.12 -6.46
C THR A 584 5.44 -6.60 -5.44
N TYR A 585 5.07 -5.58 -4.66
CA TYR A 585 5.78 -5.28 -3.42
C TYR A 585 5.62 -6.48 -2.45
N GLU A 586 6.56 -6.64 -1.53
CA GLU A 586 6.43 -7.62 -0.43
C GLU A 586 5.97 -6.86 0.83
N LEU A 587 4.80 -7.25 1.33
CA LEU A 587 4.22 -6.88 2.63
C LEU A 587 4.85 -7.72 3.75
#